data_AF-A0ABD7FTG4-F1
#
_entry.id   AF-A0ABD7FTG4-F1
#
_cell.length_a   1.000
_cell.length_b   1.000
_cell.length_c   1.000
_cell.angle_alpha   90.00
_cell.angle_beta   90.00
_cell.angle_gamma   90.00
#
_symmetry.space_group_name_H-M   'P 1'
#
loop_
_entity.id
_entity.type
_entity.pdbx_description
1 polymer ?
#
loop_
_entity_poly.entity_id
_entity_poly.type
_entity_poly.pdbx_seq_one_letter_code
_entity_poly.pdbx_strand_id
1 'polypeptide(L)'
;MYAFLSMSEWQMYFKARFPDAVEVQSYKLAVFLNTEKEALMRQASQVVELEAIAIITALATQNHACMICDYAAAMQVCQHFESSEQ
;
A
#
# COMPACT_ATOMS: atom_id res chain seq x y z
N MET A 1 6.79 8.59 -0.08
CA MET A 1 5.40 8.14 0.12
C MET A 1 5.35 6.62 0.07
N TYR A 2 4.54 5.99 0.90
CA TYR A 2 4.32 4.53 0.89
C TYR A 2 2.97 4.23 0.25
N ALA A 3 2.87 3.13 -0.47
CA ALA A 3 1.64 2.67 -1.09
C ALA A 3 1.37 1.19 -0.78
N PHE A 4 0.19 0.90 -0.25
CA PHE A 4 -0.36 -0.44 -0.15
C PHE A 4 -1.19 -0.71 -1.40
N LEU A 5 -0.70 -1.61 -2.23
CA LEU A 5 -1.30 -2.01 -3.51
C LEU A 5 -1.98 -3.36 -3.34
N SER A 6 -3.25 -3.48 -3.74
CA SER A 6 -3.88 -4.79 -3.78
C SER A 6 -3.10 -5.71 -4.73
N MET A 7 -3.21 -7.03 -4.55
CA MET A 7 -2.47 -7.97 -5.41
C MET A 7 -2.80 -7.79 -6.89
N SER A 8 -4.05 -7.48 -7.24
CA SER A 8 -4.46 -7.21 -8.63
C SER A 8 -3.79 -5.94 -9.17
N GLU A 9 -3.82 -4.85 -8.39
CA GLU A 9 -3.23 -3.57 -8.79
C GLU A 9 -1.71 -3.69 -8.95
N TRP A 10 -1.05 -4.36 -8.01
CA TRP A 10 0.38 -4.64 -8.08
C TRP A 10 0.72 -5.48 -9.31
N GLN A 11 0.03 -6.60 -9.54
CA GLN A 11 0.30 -7.48 -10.68
C GLN A 11 0.13 -6.78 -12.03
N MET A 12 -0.91 -5.95 -12.15
CA MET A 12 -1.26 -5.32 -13.42
C MET A 12 -0.34 -4.16 -13.77
N TYR A 13 0.03 -3.33 -12.80
CA TYR A 13 0.68 -2.05 -13.07
C TYR A 13 2.08 -1.89 -12.46
N PHE A 14 2.37 -2.55 -11.34
CA PHE A 14 3.53 -2.20 -10.52
C PHE A 14 4.56 -3.32 -10.34
N LYS A 15 4.23 -4.58 -10.68
CA LYS A 15 5.09 -5.76 -10.51
C LYS A 15 6.43 -5.63 -11.23
N ALA A 16 6.45 -5.08 -12.45
CA ALA A 16 7.70 -4.91 -13.20
C ALA A 16 8.65 -3.91 -12.52
N ARG A 17 8.10 -2.91 -11.82
CA ARG A 17 8.85 -1.86 -11.14
C ARG A 17 9.27 -2.27 -9.72
N PHE A 18 8.38 -2.97 -9.01
CA PHE A 18 8.59 -3.43 -7.64
C PHE A 18 8.36 -4.94 -7.56
N PRO A 19 9.22 -5.77 -8.18
CA PRO A 19 9.03 -7.22 -8.21
C PRO A 19 9.13 -7.85 -6.81
N ASP A 20 9.90 -7.22 -5.92
CA ASP A 20 10.18 -7.70 -4.56
C ASP A 20 9.45 -6.86 -3.49
N ALA A 21 8.31 -6.26 -3.84
CA ALA A 21 7.50 -5.52 -2.88
C ALA A 21 7.09 -6.40 -1.69
N VAL A 22 7.20 -5.85 -0.49
CA VAL A 22 6.89 -6.55 0.77
C VAL A 22 5.41 -6.86 0.82
N GLU A 23 5.05 -8.05 1.29
CA GLU A 23 3.64 -8.42 1.49
C GLU A 23 3.16 -8.01 2.87
N VAL A 24 2.00 -7.34 2.92
CA VAL A 24 1.32 -6.97 4.16
C VAL A 24 -0.16 -7.28 3.97
N GLN A 25 -0.68 -8.30 4.65
CA GLN A 25 -2.11 -8.70 4.59
C GLN A 25 -2.69 -8.81 3.17
N SER A 26 -2.08 -9.62 2.31
CA SER A 26 -2.52 -9.78 0.90
C SER A 26 -2.43 -8.50 0.06
N TYR A 27 -1.68 -7.49 0.50
CA TYR A 27 -1.31 -6.31 -0.28
C TYR A 27 0.21 -6.25 -0.43
N LYS A 28 0.69 -5.48 -1.41
CA LYS A 28 2.10 -5.20 -1.63
C LYS A 28 2.42 -3.78 -1.21
N LEU A 29 3.38 -3.64 -0.31
CA LEU A 29 3.92 -2.36 0.13
C LEU A 29 5.06 -1.94 -0.79
N ALA A 30 4.88 -0.80 -1.45
CA ALA A 30 5.88 -0.18 -2.31
C ALA A 30 6.19 1.25 -1.89
N VAL A 31 7.41 1.71 -2.16
CA VAL A 31 7.88 3.05 -1.81
C VAL A 31 8.03 3.88 -3.09
N PHE A 32 7.43 5.06 -3.07
CA PHE A 32 7.45 6.04 -4.15
C PHE A 32 8.09 7.35 -3.69
N LEU A 33 8.74 8.06 -4.61
CA LEU A 33 9.13 9.44 -4.36
C LEU A 33 7.89 10.33 -4.30
N ASN A 34 7.94 11.41 -3.51
CA ASN A 34 6.79 12.31 -3.38
C ASN A 34 6.43 13.00 -4.71
N THR A 35 7.41 13.19 -5.59
CA THR A 35 7.21 13.72 -6.96
C THR A 35 6.44 12.78 -7.87
N GLU A 36 6.27 11.51 -7.49
CA GLU A 36 5.60 10.50 -8.29
C GLU A 36 4.11 10.36 -7.95
N LYS A 37 3.60 11.13 -6.98
CA LYS A 37 2.19 11.04 -6.53
C LYS A 37 1.22 11.21 -7.70
N GLU A 38 1.44 12.21 -8.56
CA GLU A 38 0.58 12.41 -9.74
C GLU A 38 0.64 11.25 -10.74
N ALA A 39 1.83 10.68 -10.97
CA ALA A 39 2.00 9.55 -11.87
C ALA A 39 1.28 8.31 -11.31
N LEU A 40 1.40 8.05 -10.00
CA LEU A 40 0.68 6.99 -9.31
C LEU A 40 -0.84 7.18 -9.45
N MET A 41 -1.36 8.39 -9.23
CA MET A 41 -2.79 8.69 -9.37
C MET A 41 -3.33 8.52 -10.78
N ARG A 42 -2.49 8.63 -11.82
CA ARG A 42 -2.88 8.37 -13.22
C ARG A 42 -2.80 6.90 -13.60
N GLN A 43 -1.88 6.15 -12.99
CA GLN A 43 -1.62 4.76 -13.34
C GLN A 43 -2.52 3.80 -12.55
N ALA A 44 -2.76 4.09 -11.28
CA ALA A 44 -3.58 3.23 -10.43
C ALA A 44 -5.09 3.49 -10.64
N SER A 45 -5.89 2.44 -10.48
CA SER A 45 -7.35 2.48 -10.67
C SER A 45 -8.04 3.44 -9.69
N GLN A 46 -7.57 3.48 -8.45
CA GLN A 46 -8.02 4.41 -7.42
C GLN A 46 -6.91 4.57 -6.38
N VAL A 47 -6.52 5.81 -6.10
CA VAL A 47 -5.57 6.15 -5.03
C VAL A 47 -6.29 6.92 -3.94
N VAL A 48 -6.24 6.42 -2.71
CA VAL A 48 -6.76 7.11 -1.53
C VAL A 48 -5.64 7.34 -0.53
N GLU A 49 -5.59 8.53 0.06
CA GLU A 49 -4.65 8.84 1.15
C GLU A 49 -5.34 8.59 2.48
N LEU A 50 -4.75 7.75 3.32
CA LEU A 50 -5.35 7.27 4.56
C LEU A 50 -4.34 7.27 5.71
N GLU A 51 -4.85 7.49 6.92
CA GLU A 51 -4.11 7.30 8.17
C GLU A 51 -3.96 5.81 8.51
N ALA A 52 -2.99 5.48 9.37
CA ALA A 52 -2.63 4.09 9.70
C ALA A 52 -3.83 3.21 10.11
N ILE A 53 -4.70 3.70 11.00
CA ILE A 53 -5.86 2.94 11.49
C ILE A 53 -6.87 2.63 10.38
N ALA A 54 -7.07 3.58 9.46
CA ALA A 54 -7.94 3.38 8.31
C ALA A 54 -7.33 2.36 7.34
N ILE A 55 -6.02 2.38 7.13
CA ILE A 55 -5.30 1.39 6.32
C ILE A 55 -5.41 -0.01 6.93
N ILE A 56 -5.19 -0.16 8.25
CA ILE A 56 -5.34 -1.46 8.93
C ILE A 56 -6.74 -2.04 8.69
N THR A 57 -7.78 -1.21 8.85
CA THR A 57 -9.17 -1.61 8.62
C THR A 57 -9.42 -1.98 7.15
N ALA A 58 -8.88 -1.18 6.22
CA ALA A 58 -9.01 -1.40 4.79
C ALA A 58 -8.30 -2.68 4.33
N LEU A 59 -7.10 -2.97 4.85
CA LEU A 59 -6.38 -4.22 4.57
C LEU A 59 -7.15 -5.45 5.07
N ALA A 60 -7.69 -5.40 6.29
CA ALA A 60 -8.48 -6.50 6.86
C ALA A 60 -9.78 -6.76 6.09
N THR A 61 -10.36 -5.73 5.46
CA THR A 61 -11.59 -5.83 4.66
C THR A 61 -11.34 -5.91 3.16
N GLN A 62 -10.08 -5.89 2.73
CA GLN A 62 -9.63 -5.79 1.34
C GLN A 62 -10.35 -4.67 0.56
N ASN A 63 -10.52 -3.54 1.24
CA ASN A 63 -11.16 -2.36 0.70
C ASN A 63 -10.08 -1.43 0.10
N HIS A 64 -10.35 -0.88 -1.09
CA HIS A 64 -9.43 -0.08 -1.93
C HIS A 64 -8.32 -0.85 -2.67
N ALA A 65 -8.02 -0.37 -3.88
CA ALA A 65 -6.97 -0.93 -4.75
C ALA A 65 -5.58 -0.35 -4.45
N CYS A 66 -5.48 0.95 -4.16
CA CYS A 66 -4.23 1.60 -3.78
C CYS A 66 -4.46 2.62 -2.65
N MET A 67 -3.76 2.44 -1.55
CA MET A 67 -3.78 3.35 -0.40
C MET A 67 -2.39 3.94 -0.21
N ILE A 68 -2.28 5.25 -0.07
CA ILE A 68 -1.02 5.95 0.17
C ILE A 68 -0.97 6.57 1.56
N CYS A 69 0.23 6.63 2.13
CA CYS A 69 0.49 7.29 3.40
C CYS A 69 1.95 7.74 3.52
N ASP A 70 2.26 8.40 4.64
CA ASP A 70 3.63 8.72 5.01
C ASP A 70 4.36 7.50 5.63
N TYR A 71 5.61 7.72 6.01
CA TYR A 71 6.44 6.69 6.64
C TYR A 71 5.92 6.26 8.02
N ALA A 72 5.47 7.21 8.85
CA ALA A 72 5.05 6.91 10.21
C ALA A 72 3.80 6.02 10.23
N ALA A 73 2.85 6.31 9.34
CA ALA A 73 1.66 5.49 9.16
C ALA A 73 2.00 4.09 8.62
N ALA A 74 2.87 4.00 7.60
CA ALA A 74 3.29 2.72 7.03
C ALA A 74 3.93 1.80 8.09
N MET A 75 4.80 2.35 8.94
CA MET A 75 5.43 1.61 10.03
C MET A 75 4.42 1.08 11.05
N GLN A 76 3.44 1.90 11.45
CA GLN A 76 2.38 1.47 12.38
C GLN A 76 1.56 0.31 11.80
N VAL A 77 1.22 0.37 10.51
CA VAL A 77 0.49 -0.70 9.81
C VAL A 77 1.31 -1.99 9.79
N CYS A 78 2.60 -1.92 9.44
CA CYS A 78 3.47 -3.10 9.41
C CYS A 78 3.60 -3.73 10.81
N GLN A 79 3.87 -2.92 11.84
CA GLN A 79 3.99 -3.40 13.22
C GLN A 79 2.71 -4.08 13.72
N HIS A 80 1.55 -3.56 13.36
CA HIS A 80 0.26 -4.16 13.73
C HIS A 80 0.13 -5.59 13.19
N PHE A 81 0.51 -5.82 11.93
CA PHE A 81 0.38 -7.14 11.31
C PHE A 81 1.53 -8.10 11.63
N GLU A 82 2.77 -7.61 11.80
CA GLU A 82 3.88 -8.43 12.32
C GLU A 82 3.57 -8.97 13.73
N SER A 83 2.94 -8.16 14.59
CA SER A 83 2.56 -8.57 15.94
C SER A 83 1.38 -9.55 15.98
N SER A 84 0.60 -9.63 14.89
CA SER A 84 -0.58 -10.51 14.80
C SER A 84 -0.25 -11.90 14.24
N GLU A 85 0.96 -12.11 13.71
CA GLU A 85 1.45 -13.40 13.21
C GLU A 85 2.23 -14.21 14.28
N GLN A 86 2.22 -13.75 15.55
CA GLN A 86 2.78 -14.45 16.73
C GLN A 86 1.66 -15.03 17.61
#